data_AF-M2Z263-F1
#
_entry.id   AF-M2Z263-F1
#
_cell.length_a   1.000
_cell.length_b   1.000
_cell.length_c   1.000
_cell.angle_alpha   90.00
_cell.angle_beta   90.00
_cell.angle_gamma   90.00
#
_symmetry.space_group_name_H-M   'P 1'
#
loop_
_entity.id
_entity.type
_entity.pdbx_description
1 polymer ?
#
loop_
_entity_poly.entity_id
_entity_poly.type
_entity_poly.pdbx_seq_one_letter_code
_entity_poly.pdbx_strand_id
1 'polypeptide(L)'
;MPQEEQDAFDRDPLWTQIGQVIWLLRQTEQNHLPPLRTIEVASAMRIHQTRASELLNDLERLRRVKATKKGRQVTWSLGPEEL
;
A
#
# COMPACT_ATOMS: atom_id res chain seq x y z
N MET A 1 17.01 6.16 -20.25
CA MET A 1 15.55 6.10 -20.44
C MET A 1 15.09 7.46 -20.95
N PRO A 2 14.27 7.54 -22.00
CA PRO A 2 13.74 8.80 -22.52
C PRO A 2 12.74 9.40 -21.53
N GLN A 3 12.83 10.71 -21.33
CA GLN A 3 12.09 11.46 -20.30
C GLN A 3 10.55 11.33 -20.43
N GLU A 4 10.04 11.10 -21.64
CA GLU A 4 8.61 10.93 -21.93
C GLU A 4 7.99 9.67 -21.31
N GLU A 5 8.76 8.58 -21.18
CA GLU A 5 8.28 7.35 -20.51
C GLU A 5 8.22 7.56 -18.99
N GLN A 6 9.09 8.41 -18.45
CA GLN A 6 9.15 8.75 -17.04
C GLN A 6 8.01 9.68 -16.64
N ASP A 7 7.70 10.69 -17.48
CA ASP A 7 6.55 11.58 -17.28
C ASP A 7 5.20 10.85 -17.46
N ALA A 8 5.12 9.85 -18.35
CA ALA A 8 3.94 9.01 -18.47
C ALA A 8 3.77 8.09 -17.24
N PHE A 9 4.87 7.62 -16.66
CA PHE A 9 4.88 6.83 -15.42
C PHE A 9 4.45 7.64 -14.20
N ASP A 10 4.95 8.89 -14.05
CA ASP A 10 4.57 9.81 -12.97
C ASP A 10 3.13 10.31 -13.10
N ARG A 11 2.55 10.33 -14.31
CA ARG A 11 1.16 10.73 -14.54
C ARG A 11 0.14 9.63 -14.32
N ASP A 12 0.55 8.38 -14.11
CA ASP A 12 -0.40 7.31 -13.81
C ASP A 12 -0.91 7.45 -12.36
N PRO A 13 -2.20 7.76 -12.15
CA PRO A 13 -2.77 7.90 -10.81
C PRO A 13 -2.64 6.61 -10.00
N LEU A 14 -2.52 5.46 -10.68
CA LEU A 14 -2.39 4.14 -10.07
C LEU A 14 -1.00 3.94 -9.46
N TRP A 15 0.07 4.35 -10.15
CA TRP A 15 1.44 4.31 -9.63
C TRP A 15 1.61 5.26 -8.43
N THR A 16 0.98 6.44 -8.50
CA THR A 16 0.92 7.37 -7.37
C THR A 16 0.23 6.74 -6.15
N GLN A 17 -0.89 6.04 -6.34
CA GLN A 17 -1.61 5.35 -5.26
C GLN A 17 -0.79 4.20 -4.65
N ILE A 18 -0.10 3.41 -5.48
CA ILE A 18 0.80 2.34 -5.02
C ILE A 18 1.92 2.92 -4.16
N GLY A 19 2.60 3.96 -4.65
CA GLY A 19 3.68 4.63 -3.93
C GLY A 19 3.22 5.18 -2.58
N GLN A 20 2.03 5.79 -2.53
CA GLN A 20 1.44 6.31 -1.30
C GLN A 20 1.13 5.21 -0.28
N VAL A 21 0.59 4.05 -0.68
CA VAL A 21 0.36 2.92 0.24
C VAL A 21 1.67 2.41 0.82
N ILE A 22 2.67 2.18 -0.03
CA ILE A 22 3.95 1.65 0.41
C ILE A 22 4.63 2.64 1.37
N TRP A 23 4.61 3.92 1.03
CA TRP A 23 5.13 4.97 1.89
C TRP A 23 4.41 5.02 3.25
N LEU A 24 3.07 4.95 3.25
CA LEU A 24 2.27 4.95 4.48
C LEU A 24 2.58 3.76 5.40
N LEU A 25 2.69 2.56 4.84
CA LEU A 25 3.04 1.35 5.60
C LEU A 25 4.48 1.44 6.13
N ARG A 26 5.42 1.94 5.32
CA ARG A 26 6.81 2.19 5.74
C ARG A 26 6.90 3.18 6.90
N GLN A 27 6.17 4.28 6.83
CA GLN A 27 6.10 5.25 7.93
C GLN A 27 5.50 4.64 9.20
N THR A 28 4.48 3.79 9.05
CA THR A 28 3.86 3.09 10.19
C THR A 28 4.87 2.21 10.92
N GLU A 29 5.65 1.41 10.17
CA GLU A 29 6.69 0.54 10.72
C GLU A 29 7.85 1.32 11.35
N GLN A 30 8.33 2.37 10.67
CA GLN A 30 9.41 3.23 11.18
C GLN A 30 9.05 3.94 12.47
N ASN A 31 7.78 4.29 12.66
CA ASN A 31 7.28 4.93 13.87
C ASN A 31 6.85 3.91 14.95
N HIS A 32 7.11 2.61 14.77
CA HIS A 32 6.70 1.53 15.66
C HIS A 32 5.19 1.50 15.97
N LEU A 33 4.38 1.97 15.01
CA LEU A 33 2.93 1.97 15.14
C LEU A 33 2.34 0.59 14.79
N PRO A 34 1.14 0.27 15.31
CA PRO A 34 0.46 -0.97 14.94
C PRO A 34 0.20 -1.07 13.42
N PRO A 35 0.24 -2.29 12.84
CA PRO A 35 -0.09 -2.50 11.42
C PRO A 35 -1.50 -2.00 11.07
N LEU A 36 -1.63 -1.36 9.90
CA LEU A 36 -2.85 -0.65 9.51
C LEU A 36 -3.94 -1.60 9.02
N ARG A 37 -5.20 -1.34 9.37
CA ARG A 37 -6.37 -1.98 8.75
C ARG A 37 -6.69 -1.33 7.41
N THR A 38 -7.45 -2.03 6.58
CA THR A 38 -7.93 -1.50 5.28
C THR A 38 -8.65 -0.16 5.42
N ILE A 39 -9.46 0.02 6.47
CA ILE A 39 -10.18 1.28 6.72
C ILE A 39 -9.23 2.45 7.06
N GLU A 40 -8.12 2.18 7.74
CA GLU A 40 -7.12 3.17 8.11
C GLU A 40 -6.31 3.61 6.88
N VAL A 41 -5.95 2.65 6.02
CA VAL A 41 -5.33 2.94 4.72
C VAL A 41 -6.27 3.76 3.84
N ALA A 42 -7.54 3.35 3.72
CA ALA A 42 -8.55 4.07 2.94
C ALA A 42 -8.73 5.52 3.43
N SER A 43 -8.79 5.72 4.75
CA SER A 43 -8.90 7.04 5.36
C SER A 43 -7.68 7.91 5.10
N ALA A 44 -6.47 7.37 5.28
CA ALA A 44 -5.22 8.10 5.06
C ALA A 44 -5.05 8.53 3.59
N MET A 45 -5.46 7.68 2.66
CA MET A 45 -5.39 7.94 1.22
C MET A 45 -6.58 8.75 0.69
N ARG A 46 -7.62 8.99 1.50
CA ARG A 46 -8.88 9.63 1.09
C ARG A 46 -9.56 8.90 -0.09
N ILE A 47 -9.56 7.57 -0.07
CA ILE A 47 -10.20 6.71 -1.08
C ILE A 47 -11.28 5.82 -0.44
N HIS A 48 -12.14 5.24 -1.28
CA HIS A 48 -13.15 4.30 -0.81
C HIS A 48 -12.52 3.01 -0.25
N GLN A 49 -13.12 2.42 0.80
CA GLN A 49 -12.59 1.21 1.44
C GLN A 49 -12.44 0.03 0.46
N THR A 50 -13.40 -0.16 -0.45
CA THR A 50 -13.32 -1.18 -1.51
C THR A 50 -12.07 -0.99 -2.37
N ARG A 51 -11.78 0.26 -2.76
CA ARG A 51 -10.62 0.58 -3.60
C ARG A 51 -9.31 0.33 -2.87
N ALA A 52 -9.22 0.71 -1.59
CA ALA A 52 -8.07 0.39 -0.76
C ALA A 52 -7.89 -1.13 -0.61
N SER A 53 -8.99 -1.88 -0.47
CA SER A 53 -8.93 -3.35 -0.39
C SER A 53 -8.42 -3.98 -1.68
N GLU A 54 -8.89 -3.54 -2.84
CA GLU A 54 -8.40 -4.00 -4.15
C GLU A 54 -6.90 -3.77 -4.27
N LEU A 55 -6.47 -2.53 -4.01
CA LEU A 55 -5.07 -2.12 -4.10
C LEU A 55 -4.17 -2.94 -3.17
N LEU A 56 -4.58 -3.15 -1.91
CA LEU A 56 -3.80 -3.93 -0.95
C LEU A 56 -3.72 -5.41 -1.34
N ASN A 57 -4.81 -6.00 -1.85
CA ASN A 57 -4.81 -7.37 -2.35
C ASN A 57 -3.89 -7.54 -3.57
N ASP A 58 -3.89 -6.58 -4.49
CA ASP A 58 -2.99 -6.60 -5.66
C ASP A 58 -1.52 -6.47 -5.22
N LEU A 59 -1.22 -5.59 -4.26
CA LEU A 59 0.12 -5.45 -3.70
C LEU A 59 0.58 -6.69 -2.93
N GLU A 60 -0.32 -7.40 -2.28
CA GLU A 60 -0.01 -8.66 -1.60
C GLU A 60 0.32 -9.77 -2.60
N ARG A 61 -0.41 -9.86 -3.72
CA ARG A 61 -0.09 -10.78 -4.83
C ARG A 61 1.29 -10.51 -5.41
N LEU A 62 1.69 -9.24 -5.46
CA LEU A 62 3.02 -8.80 -5.89
C LEU A 62 4.08 -8.91 -4.77
N ARG A 63 3.75 -9.48 -3.61
CA ARG A 63 4.62 -9.63 -2.43
C ARG A 63 5.19 -8.30 -1.90
N ARG A 64 4.57 -7.17 -2.22
CA ARG A 64 4.98 -5.83 -1.74
C ARG A 64 4.47 -5.55 -0.33
N VAL A 65 3.31 -6.10 0.01
CA VAL A 65 2.69 -6.00 1.34
C VAL A 65 2.29 -7.37 1.83
N LYS A 66 2.02 -7.49 3.13
CA LYS A 66 1.57 -8.73 3.76
C LYS A 66 0.29 -8.50 4.54
N ALA A 67 -0.73 -9.33 4.31
CA ALA A 67 -1.89 -9.37 5.19
C ALA A 67 -1.61 -10.27 6.40
N THR A 68 -1.97 -9.77 7.58
CA THR A 68 -2.01 -10.56 8.82
C THR A 68 -3.44 -10.57 9.33
N LYS A 69 -4.00 -11.77 9.52
CA LYS A 69 -5.36 -11.95 10.02
C LYS A 69 -5.33 -12.35 11.49
N LYS A 70 -6.03 -11.57 12.34
CA LYS A 70 -6.26 -11.89 13.76
C LYS A 70 -7.77 -11.90 14.02
N GLY A 71 -8.34 -13.11 14.09
CA GLY A 71 -9.79 -13.29 14.19
C GLY A 71 -10.51 -12.77 12.94
N ARG A 72 -11.40 -11.79 13.13
CA ARG A 72 -12.13 -11.11 12.03
C ARG A 72 -11.38 -9.92 11.44
N GLN A 73 -10.28 -9.48 12.06
CA GLN A 73 -9.53 -8.30 11.65
C GLN A 73 -8.38 -8.68 10.72
N VAL A 74 -8.22 -7.90 9.65
CA VAL A 74 -7.06 -7.96 8.73
C VAL A 74 -6.27 -6.68 8.87
N THR A 75 -4.97 -6.81 9.07
CA THR A 75 -4.01 -5.70 9.12
C THR A 75 -2.91 -5.91 8.09
N TRP A 76 -2.33 -4.82 7.61
CA TRP A 76 -1.38 -4.77 6.52
C TRP A 76 -0.05 -4.21 7.02
N SER A 77 1.03 -4.85 6.60
CA SER A 77 2.42 -4.42 6.81
C SER A 77 3.17 -4.49 5.49
N LEU A 78 4.39 -3.97 5.43
CA LEU A 78 5.26 -4.24 4.30
C LEU A 78 5.51 -5.76 4.18
N GLY A 79 5.67 -6.22 2.95
CA GLY A 79 6.12 -7.57 2.65
C GLY A 79 7.59 -7.71 3.06
N PRO A 80 8.10 -8.95 3.19
CA PRO A 80 9.53 -9.14 3.38
C PRO A 80 10.29 -8.43 2.24
N GLU A 81 11.20 -7.50 2.59
CA GLU A 81 12.21 -7.06 1.63
C GLU A 81 12.98 -8.32 1.23
N GLU A 82 12.99 -8.65 -0.06
CA GLU A 82 13.88 -9.69 -0.58
C GLU A 82 15.30 -9.26 -0.23
N LEU A 83 15.87 -9.92 0.80
CA LEU A 83 17.28 -9.87 1.18
C LEU A 83 18.17 -10.39 0.05
#